data_AF-A0AAN0J8F9-F1
#
_entry.id   AF-A0AAN0J8F9-F1
#
_cell.length_a   1.000
_cell.length_b   1.000
_cell.length_c   1.000
_cell.angle_alpha   90.00
_cell.angle_beta   90.00
_cell.angle_gamma   90.00
#
_symmetry.space_group_name_H-M   'P 1'
#
loop_
_entity.id
_entity.type
_entity.pdbx_description
1 polymer ?
#
loop_
_entity_poly.entity_id
_entity_poly.type
_entity_poly.pdbx_seq_one_letter_code
_entity_poly.pdbx_strand_id
1 'polypeptide(L)'
;MLNIVAHYSFDYAQQVHYPSSPLQAGPIYFVTPRKCGIFGVCCEAIPQQVNFLIDESFDTGKGANPVISMVHFYLKNHGLNSVSIHFNADNCTGQNKNNTVIQYLLWRVMTGLNASISISFLPVGHKIFS
;
A
#
# COMPACT_ATOMS: atom_id res chain seq x y z
N MET A 1 8.11 11.84 -19.05
CA MET A 1 7.05 10.92 -18.60
C MET A 1 6.43 10.25 -19.81
N LEU A 2 5.98 9.01 -19.66
CA LEU A 2 5.25 8.29 -20.71
C LEU A 2 3.84 8.86 -20.86
N ASN A 3 3.40 9.11 -22.09
CA ASN A 3 2.03 9.58 -22.39
C ASN A 3 1.07 8.39 -22.50
N ILE A 4 0.95 7.64 -21.41
CA ILE A 4 0.04 6.50 -21.25
C ILE A 4 -0.75 6.69 -19.95
N VAL A 5 -1.74 5.83 -19.70
CA VAL A 5 -2.38 5.71 -18.39
C VAL A 5 -1.79 4.49 -17.71
N ALA A 6 -1.07 4.72 -16.60
CA ALA A 6 -0.58 3.61 -15.79
C ALA A 6 -1.66 3.19 -14.79
N HIS A 7 -2.00 1.91 -14.79
CA HIS A 7 -2.96 1.33 -13.86
C HIS A 7 -2.21 0.70 -12.68
N TYR A 8 -2.62 1.05 -11.47
CA TYR A 8 -2.08 0.44 -10.25
C TYR A 8 -3.20 0.03 -9.31
N SER A 9 -2.96 -1.02 -8.55
CA SER A 9 -3.83 -1.45 -7.47
C SER A 9 -3.04 -1.48 -6.16
N PHE A 10 -3.63 -1.06 -5.05
CA PHE A 10 -2.97 -1.11 -3.74
C PHE A 10 -3.95 -1.43 -2.61
N ASP A 11 -3.48 -2.17 -1.60
CA ASP A 11 -4.29 -2.67 -0.50
C ASP A 11 -3.40 -3.27 0.60
N TYR A 12 -3.95 -3.41 1.81
CA TYR A 12 -3.35 -4.22 2.86
C TYR A 12 -3.75 -5.69 2.67
N ALA A 13 -2.75 -6.56 2.64
CA ALA A 13 -3.00 -8.00 2.68
C ALA A 13 -3.24 -8.48 4.12
N GLN A 14 -3.59 -9.76 4.26
CA GLN A 14 -3.63 -10.39 5.57
C GLN A 14 -2.25 -10.35 6.23
N GLN A 15 -2.22 -10.04 7.54
CA GLN A 15 -0.96 -10.05 8.29
C GLN A 15 -0.39 -11.47 8.32
N VAL A 16 0.93 -11.57 8.22
CA VAL A 16 1.65 -12.83 8.36
C VAL A 16 2.43 -12.80 9.66
N HIS A 17 2.72 -13.97 10.21
CA HIS A 17 3.61 -14.07 11.37
C HIS A 17 4.85 -14.85 11.00
N TYR A 18 5.99 -14.44 11.54
CA TYR A 18 7.24 -15.16 11.37
C TYR A 18 7.83 -15.57 12.72
N PRO A 19 8.57 -16.70 12.78
CA PRO A 19 9.18 -17.16 14.02
C PRO A 19 10.15 -16.10 14.57
N SER A 20 10.07 -15.85 15.88
CA SER A 20 11.04 -15.03 16.61
C SER A 20 11.67 -15.90 17.69
N SER A 21 13.00 -15.99 17.73
CA SER A 21 13.71 -16.75 18.75
C SER A 21 13.99 -15.83 19.95
N PRO A 22 13.42 -16.09 21.14
CA PRO A 22 13.68 -15.30 22.35
C PRO A 22 15.07 -15.58 22.97
N LEU A 23 16.05 -16.10 22.20
CA LEU A 23 17.41 -16.48 22.63
C LEU A 23 17.49 -17.52 23.78
N GLN A 24 16.36 -17.99 24.32
CA GLN A 24 16.26 -19.03 25.33
C GLN A 24 15.22 -20.08 24.90
N ALA A 25 15.53 -21.37 25.04
CA ALA A 25 14.72 -22.46 24.48
C ALA A 25 13.36 -22.70 25.18
N GLY A 26 13.25 -22.36 26.47
CA GLY A 26 12.04 -22.57 27.27
C GLY A 26 10.86 -21.66 26.90
N PRO A 27 11.08 -20.33 26.74
CA PRO A 27 10.00 -19.39 26.43
C PRO A 27 9.31 -19.59 25.08
N ILE A 28 9.94 -20.23 24.08
CA ILE A 28 9.40 -20.39 22.71
C ILE A 28 7.97 -20.94 22.69
N TYR A 29 7.63 -21.87 23.60
CA TYR A 29 6.29 -22.45 23.70
C TYR A 29 5.21 -21.51 24.28
N PHE A 30 5.64 -20.38 24.86
CA PHE A 30 4.78 -19.38 25.51
C PHE A 30 4.76 -18.03 24.79
N VAL A 31 5.59 -17.81 23.76
CA VAL A 31 5.63 -16.54 23.02
C VAL A 31 4.83 -16.64 21.72
N THR A 32 4.08 -15.59 21.41
CA THR A 32 3.41 -15.45 20.11
C THR A 32 4.45 -15.16 19.02
N PRO A 33 4.33 -15.75 17.82
CA PRO A 33 5.11 -15.35 16.65
C PRO A 33 5.00 -13.86 16.35
N ARG A 34 6.08 -13.28 15.83
CA ARG A 34 6.19 -11.85 15.54
C ARG A 34 5.28 -11.47 14.38
N LYS A 35 4.48 -10.43 14.54
CA LYS A 35 3.52 -10.00 13.52
C LYS A 35 4.20 -9.14 12.45
N CYS A 36 3.74 -9.32 11.21
CA CYS A 36 4.15 -8.53 10.07
C CYS A 36 2.91 -8.12 9.26
N GLY A 37 2.64 -6.82 9.19
CA GLY A 37 1.73 -6.26 8.22
C GLY A 37 2.31 -6.36 6.80
N ILE A 38 1.43 -6.45 5.81
CA ILE A 38 1.81 -6.42 4.40
C ILE A 38 0.93 -5.39 3.70
N PHE A 39 1.56 -4.51 2.94
CA PHE A 39 0.88 -3.61 2.01
C PHE A 39 1.45 -3.81 0.61
N GLY A 40 0.58 -4.09 -0.35
CA GLY A 40 0.96 -4.33 -1.73
C GLY A 40 0.71 -3.11 -2.61
N VAL A 41 1.57 -2.91 -3.61
CA VAL A 41 1.25 -2.08 -4.78
C VAL A 41 1.57 -2.89 -6.03
N CYS A 42 0.55 -3.11 -6.85
CA CYS A 42 0.63 -3.82 -8.13
C CYS A 42 0.59 -2.83 -9.28
N CYS A 43 1.43 -3.01 -10.29
CA CYS A 43 1.26 -2.35 -11.58
C CYS A 43 0.47 -3.28 -12.50
N GLU A 44 -0.70 -2.90 -12.99
CA GLU A 44 -1.49 -3.82 -13.82
C GLU A 44 -0.87 -4.04 -15.21
N ALA A 45 0.03 -3.16 -15.65
CA ALA A 45 0.71 -3.26 -16.94
C ALA A 45 1.95 -4.18 -16.92
N ILE A 46 2.49 -4.49 -15.74
CA ILE A 46 3.65 -5.37 -15.56
C ILE A 46 3.28 -6.37 -14.48
N PRO A 47 3.41 -7.70 -14.69
CA PRO A 47 3.05 -8.71 -13.69
C PRO A 47 4.02 -8.72 -12.49
N GLN A 48 4.10 -7.61 -11.76
CA GLN A 48 4.96 -7.35 -10.63
C GLN A 48 4.18 -6.58 -9.57
N GLN A 49 4.26 -7.12 -8.35
CA GLN A 49 3.76 -6.49 -7.14
C GLN A 49 4.93 -6.22 -6.20
N VAL A 50 4.98 -5.01 -5.66
CA VAL A 50 5.93 -4.64 -4.61
C VAL A 50 5.19 -4.71 -3.28
N ASN A 51 5.74 -5.50 -2.35
CA ASN A 51 5.18 -5.68 -1.01
C ASN A 51 6.05 -4.98 0.03
N PHE A 52 5.42 -4.09 0.80
CA PHE A 52 6.01 -3.49 1.99
C PHE A 52 5.73 -4.41 3.18
N LEU A 53 6.81 -4.84 3.84
CA LEU A 53 6.75 -5.62 5.07
C LEU A 53 6.81 -4.67 6.26
N ILE A 54 5.76 -4.66 7.07
CA ILE A 54 5.59 -3.74 8.20
C ILE A 54 5.76 -4.57 9.47
N ASP A 55 6.95 -4.52 10.03
CA ASP A 55 7.22 -5.19 11.30
C ASP A 55 6.40 -4.57 12.44
N GLU A 56 5.97 -5.40 13.40
CA GLU A 56 5.15 -4.96 14.54
C GLU A 56 5.78 -3.83 15.39
N SER A 57 7.12 -3.72 15.42
CA SER A 57 7.80 -2.63 16.14
C SER A 57 7.73 -1.28 15.42
N PHE A 58 7.39 -1.29 14.13
CA PHE A 58 7.21 -0.10 13.29
C PHE A 58 5.75 0.08 12.84
N ASP A 59 4.82 -0.72 13.36
CA ASP A 59 3.40 -0.61 13.01
C ASP A 59 2.80 0.67 13.61
N THR A 60 2.55 1.66 12.74
CA THR A 60 1.87 2.91 13.11
C THR A 60 0.35 2.84 12.96
N GLY A 61 -0.20 1.62 12.82
CA GLY A 61 -1.58 1.38 12.42
C GLY A 61 -1.79 1.51 10.92
N LYS A 62 -2.98 1.12 10.44
CA LYS A 62 -3.26 1.03 9.00
C LYS A 62 -3.96 2.26 8.38
N GLY A 63 -3.78 3.43 8.97
CA GLY A 63 -4.46 4.67 8.56
C GLY A 63 -4.02 5.23 7.20
N ALA A 64 -4.52 6.42 6.84
CA ALA A 64 -4.21 7.08 5.57
C ALA A 64 -2.72 7.46 5.40
N ASN A 65 -2.05 7.90 6.48
CA ASN A 65 -0.65 8.35 6.41
C ASN A 65 0.33 7.26 5.93
N PRO A 66 0.31 6.03 6.48
CA PRO A 66 1.17 4.96 5.98
C PRO A 66 0.80 4.55 4.55
N VAL A 67 -0.50 4.51 4.19
CA VAL A 67 -0.94 4.28 2.79
C VAL A 67 -0.29 5.28 1.85
N ILE A 68 -0.43 6.58 2.15
CA ILE A 68 0.14 7.67 1.34
C ILE A 68 1.65 7.52 1.22
N SER A 69 2.33 7.23 2.34
CA SER A 69 3.79 7.10 2.38
C SER A 69 4.28 5.95 1.50
N MET A 70 3.64 4.78 1.59
CA MET A 70 4.01 3.60 0.79
C MET A 70 3.68 3.79 -0.68
N VAL A 71 2.50 4.33 -1.02
CA VAL A 71 2.13 4.65 -2.40
C VAL A 71 3.08 5.70 -2.99
N HIS A 72 3.45 6.74 -2.23
CA HIS A 72 4.42 7.75 -2.67
C HIS A 72 5.79 7.14 -2.96
N PHE A 73 6.30 6.33 -2.02
CA PHE A 73 7.55 5.63 -2.19
C PHE A 73 7.51 4.73 -3.43
N TYR A 74 6.45 3.96 -3.62
CA TYR A 74 6.30 3.09 -4.78
C TYR A 74 6.34 3.89 -6.08
N LEU A 75 5.53 4.94 -6.22
CA LEU A 75 5.48 5.73 -7.46
C LEU A 75 6.83 6.37 -7.80
N LYS A 76 7.59 6.79 -6.77
CA LYS A 76 8.91 7.41 -6.95
C LYS A 76 9.99 6.41 -7.37
N ASN A 77 9.97 5.19 -6.84
CA ASN A 77 11.06 4.22 -7.00
C ASN A 77 10.76 3.08 -7.98
N HIS A 78 9.49 2.74 -8.17
CA HIS A 78 9.02 1.60 -8.95
C HIS A 78 7.94 1.95 -9.99
N GLY A 79 7.37 3.15 -9.94
CA GLY A 79 6.33 3.59 -10.88
C GLY A 79 6.84 3.77 -12.31
N LEU A 80 5.94 3.58 -13.28
CA LEU A 80 6.23 3.68 -14.73
C LEU A 80 6.52 5.10 -15.26
N ASN A 81 6.72 6.11 -14.38
CA ASN A 81 6.90 7.52 -14.77
C ASN A 81 5.89 7.99 -15.82
N SER A 82 4.63 7.58 -15.65
CA SER A 82 3.51 7.91 -16.53
C SER A 82 2.95 9.30 -16.23
N VAL A 83 2.46 10.02 -17.24
CA VAL A 83 1.80 11.32 -17.11
C VAL A 83 0.47 11.18 -16.34
N SER A 84 -0.31 10.15 -16.68
CA SER A 84 -1.63 9.87 -16.12
C SER A 84 -1.63 8.55 -15.35
N ILE A 85 -2.38 8.52 -14.24
CA ILE A 85 -2.50 7.34 -13.39
C ILE A 85 -3.97 7.02 -13.10
N HIS A 86 -4.30 5.73 -13.13
CA HIS A 86 -5.55 5.19 -12.59
C HIS A 86 -5.25 4.24 -11.43
N PHE A 87 -5.82 4.51 -10.27
CA PHE A 87 -5.71 3.65 -9.08
C PHE A 87 -6.99 2.82 -8.88
N ASN A 88 -6.80 1.56 -8.48
CA ASN A 88 -7.83 0.76 -7.83
C ASN A 88 -7.44 0.53 -6.36
N ALA A 89 -8.39 0.75 -5.45
CA ALA A 89 -8.19 0.54 -4.02
C ALA A 89 -9.41 -0.11 -3.37
N ASP A 90 -9.22 -0.71 -2.20
CA ASP A 90 -10.34 -1.16 -1.38
C ASP A 90 -11.19 0.04 -0.87
N ASN A 91 -12.43 -0.22 -0.48
CA ASN A 91 -13.36 0.81 0.00
C ASN A 91 -13.32 0.93 1.52
N CYS A 92 -12.12 0.96 2.09
CA CYS A 92 -11.93 1.16 3.52
C CYS A 92 -11.73 2.64 3.84
N THR A 93 -12.69 3.24 4.56
CA THR A 93 -12.65 4.67 4.90
C THR A 93 -11.49 5.04 5.82
N GLY A 94 -11.10 4.13 6.72
CA GLY A 94 -9.97 4.34 7.62
C GLY A 94 -8.60 4.37 6.91
N GLN A 95 -8.52 3.87 5.67
CA GLN A 95 -7.24 3.58 5.00
C GLN A 95 -7.15 4.30 3.65
N ASN A 96 -7.96 3.88 2.69
CA ASN A 96 -7.82 4.25 1.28
C ASN A 96 -8.87 5.28 0.82
N LYS A 97 -10.11 5.15 1.29
CA LYS A 97 -11.23 6.03 0.88
C LYS A 97 -11.49 7.13 1.90
N ASN A 98 -10.59 8.11 1.96
CA ASN A 98 -10.76 9.29 2.82
C ASN A 98 -10.16 10.55 2.19
N ASN A 99 -10.50 11.70 2.79
CA ASN A 99 -10.06 13.01 2.31
C ASN A 99 -8.54 13.15 2.31
N THR A 100 -7.82 12.53 3.24
CA THR A 100 -6.36 12.62 3.33
C THR A 100 -5.70 12.00 2.09
N VAL A 101 -6.14 10.82 1.67
CA VAL A 101 -5.65 10.17 0.43
C VAL A 101 -5.99 11.02 -0.79
N ILE A 102 -7.22 11.53 -0.89
CA ILE A 102 -7.63 12.40 -2.01
C ILE A 102 -6.81 13.69 -2.08
N GLN A 103 -6.56 14.34 -0.94
CA GLN A 103 -5.73 15.54 -0.85
C GLN A 103 -4.28 15.27 -1.29
N TYR A 104 -3.72 14.12 -0.92
CA TYR A 104 -2.41 13.71 -1.39
C TYR A 104 -2.37 13.50 -2.92
N LEU A 105 -3.37 12.81 -3.50
CA LEU A 105 -3.44 12.64 -4.95
C LEU A 105 -3.57 13.99 -5.68
N LEU A 106 -4.38 14.91 -5.14
CA LEU A 106 -4.50 16.27 -5.65
C LEU A 106 -3.17 17.03 -5.56
N TRP A 107 -2.46 16.94 -4.43
CA TRP A 107 -1.14 17.55 -4.25
C TRP A 107 -0.14 17.08 -5.31
N ARG A 108 -0.16 15.78 -5.67
CA ARG A 108 0.71 15.26 -6.75
C ARG A 108 0.40 15.87 -8.11
N VAL A 109 -0.87 16.15 -8.40
CA VAL A 109 -1.27 16.85 -9.63
C VAL A 109 -0.83 18.31 -9.58
N MET A 110 -1.11 19.01 -8.48
CA MET A 110 -0.77 20.43 -8.32
C MET A 110 0.74 20.70 -8.35
N THR A 111 1.56 19.74 -7.92
CA THR A 111 3.03 19.82 -7.96
C THR A 111 3.64 19.34 -9.28
N GLY A 112 2.82 18.93 -10.25
CA GLY A 112 3.30 18.48 -11.56
C GLY A 112 3.96 17.11 -11.56
N LEU A 113 3.84 16.33 -10.47
CA LEU A 113 4.31 14.94 -10.44
C LEU A 113 3.47 14.04 -11.35
N ASN A 114 2.22 14.42 -11.59
CA ASN A 114 1.33 13.85 -12.60
C ASN A 114 0.44 14.92 -13.21
N ALA A 115 -0.01 14.72 -14.44
CA ALA A 115 -0.99 15.64 -15.06
C ALA A 115 -2.43 15.30 -14.65
N SER A 116 -2.73 14.02 -14.46
CA SER A 116 -4.04 13.57 -14.00
C SER A 116 -3.95 12.28 -13.18
N ILE A 117 -4.84 12.15 -12.20
CA ILE A 117 -4.98 10.95 -11.39
C ILE A 117 -6.47 10.65 -11.23
N SER A 118 -6.86 9.40 -11.47
CA SER A 118 -8.18 8.86 -11.13
C SER A 118 -8.03 7.75 -10.11
N ILE A 119 -9.03 7.56 -9.24
CA ILE A 119 -9.08 6.47 -8.28
C ILE A 119 -10.48 5.87 -8.26
N SER A 120 -10.55 4.54 -8.34
CA SER A 120 -11.76 3.75 -8.23
C SER A 120 -11.68 2.89 -6.96
N PHE A 121 -12.82 2.70 -6.30
CA PHE A 121 -12.92 1.91 -5.08
C PHE A 121 -13.76 0.66 -5.34
N LEU A 122 -13.31 -0.48 -4.82
CA LEU A 122 -14.07 -1.73 -4.89
C LEU A 122 -15.41 -1.65 -4.14
N PRO A 123 -16.35 -2.57 -4.39
CA PRO A 123 -17.52 -2.74 -3.52
C PRO A 123 -17.10 -2.99 -2.06
N VAL A 124 -17.93 -2.55 -1.12
CA VAL A 124 -17.64 -2.73 0.32
C VAL A 124 -17.47 -4.22 0.64
N GLY A 125 -16.41 -4.56 1.37
CA GLY A 125 -16.09 -5.94 1.76
C GLY A 125 -15.16 -6.70 0.80
N HIS A 126 -14.86 -6.15 -0.38
CA HIS A 126 -13.90 -6.73 -1.32
C HIS A 126 -12.48 -6.20 -1.09
N LYS A 127 -11.50 -7.09 -1.19
CA LYS A 127 -10.06 -6.79 -1.09
C LYS A 127 -9.38 -7.07 -2.42
N ILE A 128 -8.30 -6.34 -2.69
CA ILE A 128 -7.47 -6.54 -3.89
C ILE A 128 -6.46 -7.66 -3.64
N PHE A 129 -5.88 -7.70 -2.43
CA PHE A 129 -4.91 -8.71 -2.05
C PHE A 129 -5.50 -9.65 -0.99
N SER A 130 -5.27 -10.95 -1.18
CA SER A 130 -5.61 -11.99 -0.19
C SER A 130 -4.47 -12.21 0.79
#